data_AF-A0A2V8Z6E9-F1
#
_entry.id   AF-A0A2V8Z6E9-F1
#
_cell.length_a   1.000
_cell.length_b   1.000
_cell.length_c   1.000
_cell.angle_alpha   90.00
_cell.angle_beta   90.00
_cell.angle_gamma   90.00
#
_symmetry.space_group_name_H-M   'P 1'
#
loop_
_entity.id
_entity.type
_entity.pdbx_description
1 polymer ?
#
loop_
_entity_poly.entity_id
_entity_poly.type
_entity_poly.pdbx_seq_one_letter_code
_entity_poly.pdbx_strand_id
1 'polypeptide(L)'
;MRLPRRTVSIPLLALLFCVSCYAQSSFTVGTASAALGGGTDVSAGMKLGTITDYFGKVIAEPRAPVTGVVLHVKAVPSLKKGDNIADLGVVAAHAP
;
A
#
# COMPACT_ATOMS: atom_id res chain seq x y z
N MET A 1 -29.11 -34.96 -26.65
CA MET A 1 -29.42 -33.88 -25.69
C MET A 1 -28.53 -32.66 -26.00
N ARG A 2 -29.05 -31.64 -26.70
CA ARG A 2 -28.32 -30.41 -27.02
C ARG A 2 -28.59 -29.38 -25.93
N LEU A 3 -27.66 -29.20 -25.00
CA LEU A 3 -27.75 -28.15 -23.99
C LEU A 3 -27.60 -26.76 -24.66
N PRO A 4 -28.45 -25.78 -24.32
CA PRO A 4 -28.44 -24.47 -24.94
C PRO A 4 -27.17 -23.68 -24.55
N ARG A 5 -26.34 -23.37 -25.55
CA ARG A 5 -25.08 -22.59 -25.46
C ARG A 5 -25.20 -21.21 -24.78
N ARG A 6 -26.41 -20.70 -24.55
CA ARG A 6 -26.66 -19.37 -23.96
C ARG A 6 -26.74 -19.36 -22.42
N THR A 7 -26.91 -20.50 -21.76
CA THR A 7 -27.18 -20.52 -20.31
C THR A 7 -25.90 -20.56 -19.46
N VAL A 8 -24.74 -20.88 -20.06
CA VAL A 8 -23.45 -20.98 -19.35
C VAL A 8 -22.70 -19.63 -19.31
N SER A 9 -22.97 -18.70 -20.24
CA SER A 9 -22.21 -17.45 -20.34
C SER A 9 -22.56 -16.40 -19.28
N ILE A 10 -23.80 -16.41 -18.78
CA ILE A 10 -24.30 -15.41 -17.81
C ILE A 10 -23.65 -15.57 -16.41
N PRO A 11 -23.57 -16.78 -15.81
CA PRO A 11 -22.93 -16.91 -14.50
C PRO A 11 -21.41 -16.68 -14.58
N LEU A 12 -20.77 -17.05 -15.68
CA LEU A 12 -19.32 -16.84 -15.86
C LEU A 12 -18.98 -15.35 -16.00
N LEU A 13 -19.81 -14.59 -16.72
CA LEU A 13 -19.62 -13.14 -16.88
C LEU A 13 -19.90 -12.38 -15.56
N ALA A 14 -20.89 -12.81 -14.78
CA ALA A 14 -21.19 -12.25 -13.46
C ALA A 14 -20.06 -12.53 -12.45
N LEU A 15 -19.45 -13.73 -12.50
CA LEU A 15 -18.31 -14.07 -11.65
C LEU A 15 -17.07 -13.24 -12.03
N LEU A 16 -16.83 -13.01 -13.33
CA LEU A 16 -15.74 -12.15 -13.80
C LEU A 16 -15.91 -10.70 -13.31
N PHE A 17 -17.13 -10.17 -13.37
CA PHE A 17 -17.43 -8.80 -12.93
C PHE A 17 -17.22 -8.62 -11.42
N CYS A 18 -17.58 -9.62 -10.63
CA CYS A 18 -17.39 -9.60 -9.18
C CYS A 18 -15.89 -9.62 -8.79
N VAL A 19 -15.07 -10.40 -9.50
CA VAL A 19 -13.61 -10.45 -9.31
C VAL A 19 -12.95 -9.12 -9.70
N SER A 20 -13.39 -8.46 -10.78
CA SER A 20 -12.89 -7.13 -11.16
C SER A 20 -13.24 -6.04 -10.14
N CYS A 21 -14.44 -6.04 -9.56
CA CYS A 21 -14.80 -5.10 -8.49
C CYS A 21 -13.97 -5.32 -7.22
N TYR A 22 -13.64 -6.57 -6.88
CA TYR A 22 -12.79 -6.90 -5.73
C TYR A 22 -11.34 -6.47 -5.93
N ALA A 23 -10.83 -6.50 -7.17
CA ALA A 23 -9.49 -6.01 -7.48
C ALA A 23 -9.37 -4.47 -7.35
N GLN A 24 -10.49 -3.73 -7.48
CA GLN A 24 -10.50 -2.27 -7.48
C GLN A 24 -10.85 -1.64 -6.12
N SER A 25 -11.32 -2.42 -5.14
CA SER A 25 -11.93 -1.91 -3.89
C SER A 25 -10.95 -1.37 -2.84
N SER A 26 -9.69 -1.10 -3.20
CA SER A 26 -8.76 -0.54 -2.23
C SER A 26 -7.82 0.44 -2.91
N PHE A 27 -8.37 1.39 -3.66
CA PHE A 27 -7.79 2.74 -3.64
C PHE A 27 -8.10 3.34 -2.26
N THR A 28 -7.42 2.85 -1.23
CA THR A 28 -7.42 3.50 0.07
C THR A 28 -6.55 4.74 -0.09
N VAL A 29 -7.15 5.81 -0.61
CA VAL A 29 -6.49 7.11 -0.74
C VAL A 29 -6.51 7.76 0.63
N GLY A 30 -5.36 8.22 1.08
CA GLY A 30 -5.18 8.72 2.43
C GLY A 30 -4.11 9.78 2.57
N THR A 31 -4.11 10.40 3.73
CA THR A 31 -3.05 11.29 4.19
C THR A 31 -1.98 10.47 4.90
N ALA A 32 -0.75 10.55 4.42
CA ALA A 32 0.41 10.02 5.13
C ALA A 32 1.02 11.11 6.02
N SER A 33 1.21 10.79 7.30
CA SER A 33 1.96 11.62 8.24
C SER A 33 3.27 10.93 8.62
N ALA A 34 4.37 11.65 8.46
CA ALA A 34 5.70 11.19 8.85
C ALA A 34 5.88 11.36 10.37
N ALA A 35 6.22 10.28 11.07
CA ALA A 35 6.64 10.38 12.47
C ALA A 35 8.14 10.71 12.60
N LEU A 36 8.91 10.45 11.54
CA LEU A 36 10.37 10.58 11.51
C LEU A 36 10.80 11.40 10.29
N GLY A 37 11.80 12.25 10.46
CA GLY A 37 12.37 13.08 9.39
C GLY A 37 13.44 12.35 8.58
N GLY A 38 13.75 12.85 7.39
CA GLY A 38 14.92 12.40 6.63
C GLY A 38 16.21 12.57 7.45
N GLY A 39 17.11 11.58 7.36
CA GLY A 39 18.33 11.48 8.14
C GLY A 39 18.19 10.78 9.50
N THR A 40 16.99 10.32 9.86
CA THR A 40 16.77 9.61 11.14
C THR A 40 17.10 8.13 11.02
N ASP A 41 17.85 7.61 11.99
CA ASP A 41 18.08 6.16 12.14
C ASP A 41 16.78 5.45 12.58
N VAL A 42 16.49 4.32 11.94
CA VAL A 42 15.34 3.47 12.23
C VAL A 42 15.78 2.04 12.45
N SER A 43 15.12 1.36 13.39
CA SER A 43 15.26 -0.08 13.60
C SER A 43 14.16 -0.85 12.85
N ALA A 44 14.44 -2.08 12.44
CA ALA A 44 13.42 -2.97 11.89
C ALA A 44 12.21 -3.08 12.86
N GLY A 45 11.00 -2.97 12.31
CA GLY A 45 9.75 -2.97 13.05
C GLY A 45 9.34 -1.62 13.66
N MET A 46 10.18 -0.58 13.57
CA MET A 46 9.86 0.77 14.06
C MET A 46 8.77 1.42 13.21
N LYS A 47 7.83 2.11 13.86
CA LYS A 47 6.76 2.85 13.18
C LYS A 47 7.33 4.04 12.42
N LEU A 48 7.08 4.11 11.12
CA LEU A 48 7.54 5.20 10.24
C LEU A 48 6.56 6.37 10.20
N GLY A 49 5.27 6.08 10.42
CA GLY A 49 4.23 7.07 10.33
C GLY A 49 2.84 6.46 10.47
N THR A 50 1.85 7.26 10.10
CA THR A 50 0.44 6.87 10.11
C THR A 50 -0.16 7.26 8.78
N ILE A 51 -0.95 6.33 8.22
CA ILE A 51 -1.78 6.60 7.07
C ILE A 51 -3.21 6.70 7.59
N THR A 52 -3.87 7.81 7.31
CA THR A 52 -5.28 8.04 7.65
C THR A 52 -6.09 8.22 6.37
N ASP A 53 -7.39 7.92 6.40
CA ASP A 53 -8.30 8.36 5.35
C ASP A 53 -8.50 9.88 5.39
N TYR A 54 -9.29 10.42 4.45
CA TYR A 54 -9.63 11.84 4.42
C TYR A 54 -10.43 12.33 5.63
N PHE A 55 -11.02 11.43 6.40
CA PHE A 55 -11.78 11.73 7.61
C PHE A 55 -10.95 11.56 8.89
N GLY A 56 -9.64 11.26 8.77
CA GLY A 56 -8.72 11.11 9.89
C GLY A 56 -8.73 9.73 10.55
N LYS A 57 -9.43 8.75 9.99
CA LYS A 57 -9.41 7.38 10.51
C LYS A 57 -8.10 6.70 10.12
N VAL A 58 -7.39 6.15 11.10
CA VAL A 58 -6.16 5.37 10.85
C VAL A 58 -6.50 4.11 10.05
N ILE A 59 -5.88 3.99 8.87
CA ILE A 59 -6.05 2.86 7.94
C ILE A 59 -4.83 1.95 7.93
N ALA A 60 -3.64 2.50 8.21
CA ALA A 60 -2.42 1.71 8.29
C ALA A 60 -1.32 2.41 9.10
N GLU A 61 -0.45 1.60 9.68
CA GLU A 61 0.75 2.04 10.40
C GLU A 61 1.98 1.38 9.77
N PRO A 62 2.58 1.99 8.73
CA PRO A 62 3.75 1.43 8.08
C PRO A 62 4.92 1.33 9.06
N ARG A 63 5.62 0.20 9.00
CA ARG A 63 6.78 -0.10 9.83
C ARG A 63 8.01 -0.32 8.96
N ALA A 64 9.18 0.00 9.51
CA ALA A 64 10.46 -0.22 8.85
C ALA A 64 10.69 -1.73 8.65
N PRO A 65 10.88 -2.23 7.41
CA PRO A 65 11.19 -3.64 7.20
C PRO A 65 12.62 -4.00 7.64
N VAL A 66 13.52 -3.02 7.68
CA VAL A 66 14.95 -3.18 7.96
C VAL A 66 15.46 -2.05 8.84
N THR A 67 16.59 -2.28 9.50
CA THR A 67 17.35 -1.23 10.21
C THR A 67 18.17 -0.42 9.20
N GLY A 68 18.14 0.90 9.32
CA GLY A 68 18.80 1.81 8.39
C GLY A 68 18.49 3.27 8.67
N VAL A 69 18.68 4.12 7.66
CA VAL A 69 18.42 5.57 7.74
C VAL A 69 17.25 5.93 6.83
N VAL A 70 16.34 6.76 7.31
CA VAL A 70 15.27 7.32 6.47
C VAL A 70 15.87 8.32 5.50
N LEU A 71 15.82 8.05 4.19
CA LEU A 71 16.30 8.98 3.18
C LEU A 71 15.22 9.99 2.80
N HIS A 72 13.99 9.52 2.66
CA HIS A 72 12.86 10.35 2.26
C HIS A 72 11.56 9.79 2.85
N VAL A 73 10.64 10.67 3.24
CA VAL A 73 9.27 10.28 3.63
C VAL A 73 8.27 11.05 2.79
N LYS A 74 7.37 10.32 2.15
CA LYS A 74 6.27 10.89 1.38
C LYS A 74 5.08 11.14 2.30
N ALA A 75 5.01 12.34 2.85
CA ALA A 75 3.86 12.82 3.64
C ALA A 75 2.91 13.66 2.76
N VAL A 76 2.04 13.01 2.00
CA VAL A 76 1.10 13.69 1.08
C VAL A 76 -0.36 13.29 1.33
N PRO A 77 -1.33 14.17 1.06
CA PRO A 77 -2.76 13.89 1.24
C PRO A 77 -3.40 13.02 0.14
N SER A 78 -2.68 12.77 -0.95
CA SER A 78 -3.15 12.03 -2.12
C SER A 78 -2.53 10.64 -2.23
N LEU A 79 -2.08 10.08 -1.11
CA LEU A 79 -1.35 8.81 -1.10
C LEU A 79 -2.29 7.68 -1.49
N LYS A 80 -1.97 6.92 -2.54
CA LYS A 80 -2.77 5.78 -3.02
C LYS A 80 -2.14 4.45 -2.60
N LYS A 81 -2.93 3.39 -2.60
CA LYS A 81 -2.42 2.03 -2.37
C LYS A 81 -1.34 1.69 -3.38
N GLY A 82 -0.24 1.13 -2.87
CA GLY A 82 0.94 0.78 -3.67
C GLY A 82 1.94 1.92 -3.85
N ASP A 83 1.63 3.14 -3.41
CA ASP A 83 2.65 4.19 -3.34
C ASP A 83 3.70 3.87 -2.28
N ASN A 84 4.93 4.27 -2.56
CA ASN A 84 5.99 4.25 -1.58
C ASN A 84 5.75 5.33 -0.51
N ILE A 85 5.90 4.94 0.77
CA ILE A 85 5.74 5.81 1.94
C ILE A 85 7.08 6.43 2.34
N ALA A 86 8.16 5.65 2.29
CA ALA A 86 9.46 6.07 2.75
C ALA A 86 10.57 5.26 2.08
N ASP A 87 11.64 5.96 1.73
CA ASP A 87 12.87 5.35 1.25
C ASP A 87 13.82 5.16 2.42
N LEU A 88 14.32 3.93 2.59
CA LEU A 88 15.28 3.57 3.62
C LEU A 88 16.62 3.24 2.99
N GLY A 89 17.67 3.89 3.46
CA GLY A 89 19.06 3.56 3.15
C GLY A 89 19.57 2.53 4.14
N VAL A 90 20.06 1.41 3.62
CA VAL A 90 20.76 0.39 4.42
C VAL A 90 22.26 0.57 4.19
N VAL A 91 23.04 0.58 5.26
CA VAL A 91 24.51 0.65 5.15
C VAL A 91 25.01 -0.61 4.47
N ALA A 92 25.70 -0.47 3.34
CA ALA A 92 26.29 -1.58 2.62
C ALA A 92 27.43 -2.20 3.42
N ALA A 93 27.51 -3.54 3.45
CA ALA A 93 28.59 -4.25 4.13
C ALA A 93 29.96 -4.12 3.42
N HIS A 94 29.96 -3.71 2.16
CA HIS A 94 31.14 -3.64 1.29
C HIS A 94 30.91 -2.55 0.22
N ALA A 95 31.97 -1.80 -0.12
CA ALA A 95 31.95 -0.78 -1.17
C ALA A 95 31.77 -1.44 -2.56
N PRO A 96 31.00 -0.86 -3.50
CA PRO A 96 30.65 -1.50 -4.77
C PRO A 96 31.85 -1.92 -5.63
#